data_AF-A0A850QVZ6-F1
#
_entry.id   AF-A0A850QVZ6-F1
#
_cell.length_a   1.000
_cell.length_b   1.000
_cell.length_c   1.000
_cell.angle_alpha   90.00
_cell.angle_beta   90.00
_cell.angle_gamma   90.00
#
_symmetry.space_group_name_H-M   'P 1'
#
loop_
_entity.id
_entity.type
_entity.pdbx_description
1 polymer ?
#
loop_
_entity_poly.entity_id
_entity_poly.type
_entity_poly.pdbx_seq_one_letter_code
_entity_poly.pdbx_strand_id
1 'polypeptide(L)'
;MKKLMKYLLGIVIFFLLIFSIMPFFTKNKTGMGAVVADMINPLVRSEVVYGKVPAQASTSWEDQGTKKMRDYGYNVHSYFLKGHQRIIQIPSFGRKLPAQPRFVKVTIKGQRMQRYQLISREQIPAKLRAKIGE
;
A
#
# COMPACT_ATOMS: atom_id res chain seq x y z
N MET A 1 -38.35 14.58 15.60
CA MET A 1 -37.24 15.30 14.94
C MET A 1 -35.97 15.37 15.80
N LYS A 2 -35.96 15.97 17.00
CA LYS A 2 -34.75 16.07 17.84
C LYS A 2 -34.09 14.72 18.22
N LYS A 3 -34.89 13.69 18.55
CA LYS A 3 -34.37 12.34 18.86
C LYS A 3 -33.71 11.67 17.63
N LEU A 4 -34.36 11.73 16.46
CA LEU A 4 -33.82 11.22 15.20
C LEU A 4 -32.48 11.89 14.85
N MET A 5 -32.38 13.22 15.02
CA MET A 5 -31.14 13.95 14.77
C MET A 5 -30.01 13.56 15.73
N LYS A 6 -30.32 13.30 17.00
CA LYS A 6 -29.33 12.76 17.97
C LYS A 6 -28.85 11.36 17.57
N TYR A 7 -29.74 10.50 17.09
CA TYR A 7 -29.35 9.16 16.62
C TYR A 7 -28.46 9.23 15.38
N LEU A 8 -28.83 10.05 14.38
CA LEU A 8 -28.00 10.26 13.19
C LEU A 8 -26.62 10.81 13.55
N LEU A 9 -26.55 11.78 14.47
CA LEU A 9 -25.28 12.31 14.95
C LEU A 9 -24.44 11.23 15.65
N GLY A 10 -25.06 10.39 16.48
CA GLY A 10 -24.39 9.26 17.11
C GLY A 10 -23.80 8.28 16.11
N ILE A 11 -24.55 7.94 15.05
CA ILE A 11 -24.09 7.06 13.97
C ILE A 11 -22.89 7.67 13.24
N VAL A 12 -22.95 8.97 12.91
CA VAL A 12 -21.84 9.67 12.24
C VAL A 12 -20.58 9.65 13.10
N ILE A 13 -20.69 9.97 14.40
CA ILE A 13 -19.56 9.95 15.33
C ILE A 13 -18.98 8.53 15.45
N PHE A 14 -19.84 7.51 15.51
CA PHE A 14 -19.42 6.12 15.57
C PHE A 14 -18.59 5.72 14.35
N PHE A 15 -19.05 6.05 13.13
CA PHE A 15 -18.28 5.77 11.92
C PHE A 15 -16.99 6.58 11.84
N LEU A 16 -17.00 7.85 12.26
CA LEU A 16 -15.77 8.66 12.32
C LEU A 16 -14.73 8.02 13.25
N LEU A 17 -15.15 7.49 14.40
CA LEU A 17 -14.26 6.79 15.33
C LEU A 17 -13.67 5.52 14.70
N ILE A 18 -14.51 4.68 14.08
CA ILE A 18 -14.07 3.47 13.39
C ILE A 18 -13.03 3.80 12.31
N PHE A 19 -13.34 4.74 11.43
CA PHE A 19 -12.45 5.11 10.34
C PHE A 19 -11.15 5.76 10.83
N SER A 20 -11.15 6.40 12.00
CA SER A 20 -9.94 7.01 12.57
C SER A 20 -8.97 5.95 13.12
N ILE A 21 -9.49 4.86 13.69
CA ILE A 21 -8.68 3.83 14.34
C ILE A 21 -8.25 2.73 13.35
N MET A 22 -9.07 2.46 12.32
CA MET A 22 -8.82 1.41 11.33
C MET A 22 -7.40 1.39 10.72
N PRO A 23 -6.76 2.53 10.35
CA PRO A 23 -5.44 2.53 9.74
C PRO A 23 -4.31 1.97 10.63
N PHE A 24 -4.51 1.94 11.94
CA PHE A 24 -3.55 1.34 12.88
C PHE A 24 -3.53 -0.19 12.76
N PHE A 25 -4.69 -0.80 12.46
CA PHE A 25 -4.83 -2.25 12.29
C PHE A 25 -4.42 -2.72 10.89
N THR A 26 -4.60 -1.89 9.87
CA THR A 26 -4.21 -2.23 8.49
C THR A 26 -2.73 -2.04 8.23
N LYS A 27 -2.03 -1.23 9.04
CA LYS A 27 -0.61 -0.91 8.86
C LYS A 27 0.26 -2.16 8.66
N ASN A 28 0.98 -2.20 7.54
CA ASN A 28 1.91 -3.26 7.12
C ASN A 28 1.25 -4.62 6.86
N LYS A 29 -0.09 -4.67 6.78
CA LYS A 29 -0.84 -5.86 6.38
C LYS A 29 -1.12 -5.78 4.89
N THR A 30 -0.47 -6.63 4.10
CA THR A 30 -0.62 -6.62 2.64
C THR A 30 -1.76 -7.49 2.11
N GLY A 31 -2.55 -8.10 2.99
CA GLY A 31 -3.71 -8.91 2.62
C GLY A 31 -4.88 -8.06 2.10
N MET A 32 -5.76 -8.70 1.31
CA MET A 32 -6.89 -8.04 0.65
C MET A 32 -7.82 -7.29 1.63
N GLY A 33 -8.07 -7.83 2.81
CA GLY A 33 -8.90 -7.17 3.82
C GLY A 33 -8.36 -5.79 4.23
N ALA A 34 -7.05 -5.66 4.41
CA ALA A 34 -6.42 -4.39 4.76
C ALA A 34 -6.42 -3.40 3.58
N VAL A 35 -6.28 -3.91 2.34
CA VAL A 35 -6.41 -3.12 1.11
C VAL A 35 -7.82 -2.55 0.96
N VAL A 36 -8.85 -3.38 1.14
CA VAL A 36 -10.26 -2.97 1.05
C VAL A 36 -10.61 -1.98 2.16
N ALA A 37 -10.17 -2.27 3.39
CA ALA A 37 -10.34 -1.38 4.54
C ALA A 37 -9.84 0.04 4.25
N ASP A 38 -8.60 0.18 3.79
CA ASP A 38 -8.02 1.48 3.50
C ASP A 38 -8.58 2.11 2.21
N MET A 39 -9.11 1.30 1.28
CA MET A 39 -9.78 1.79 0.06
C MET A 39 -11.06 2.56 0.39
N ILE A 40 -11.91 1.98 1.25
CA ILE A 40 -13.22 2.56 1.58
C ILE A 40 -13.13 3.65 2.66
N ASN A 41 -12.03 3.71 3.40
CA ASN A 41 -11.85 4.68 4.47
C ASN A 41 -11.65 6.10 3.91
N PRO A 42 -12.55 7.06 4.15
CA PRO A 42 -12.43 8.42 3.63
C PRO A 42 -11.32 9.23 4.33
N LEU A 43 -10.94 8.86 5.55
CA LEU A 43 -9.92 9.56 6.34
C LEU A 43 -8.49 9.18 5.91
N VAL A 44 -8.32 8.08 5.19
CA VAL A 44 -7.02 7.67 4.63
C VAL A 44 -6.77 8.42 3.34
N ARG A 45 -5.67 9.19 3.32
CA ARG A 45 -5.24 9.99 2.18
C ARG A 45 -4.29 9.21 1.28
N SER A 46 -4.20 9.66 0.03
CA SER A 46 -3.19 9.21 -0.91
C SER A 46 -1.85 9.87 -0.60
N GLU A 47 -0.79 9.07 -0.58
CA GLU A 47 0.57 9.48 -0.24
C GLU A 47 1.58 8.77 -1.15
N VAL A 48 2.82 9.26 -1.18
CA VAL A 48 3.91 8.68 -1.96
C VAL A 48 4.95 8.07 -1.04
N VAL A 49 5.34 6.83 -1.36
CA VAL A 49 6.41 6.10 -0.69
C VAL A 49 7.46 5.64 -1.70
N TYR A 50 8.68 5.45 -1.21
CA TYR A 50 9.83 5.01 -1.99
C TYR A 50 10.42 3.74 -1.38
N GLY A 51 10.83 2.77 -2.19
CA GLY A 51 11.40 1.53 -1.66
C GLY A 51 12.23 0.77 -2.69
N LYS A 52 12.81 -0.34 -2.25
CA LYS A 52 13.58 -1.28 -3.06
C LYS A 52 12.77 -2.58 -3.19
N VAL A 53 12.50 -2.98 -4.42
CA VAL A 53 11.76 -4.22 -4.70
C VAL A 53 12.67 -5.41 -4.36
N PRO A 54 12.20 -6.38 -3.55
CA PRO A 54 12.99 -7.57 -3.26
C PRO A 54 13.20 -8.42 -4.51
N ALA A 55 14.30 -9.18 -4.55
CA ALA A 55 14.61 -10.04 -5.68
C ALA A 55 13.58 -11.18 -5.88
N GLN A 56 12.99 -11.64 -4.79
CA GLN A 56 12.01 -12.73 -4.77
C GLN A 56 10.60 -12.20 -4.53
N ALA A 57 9.62 -12.83 -5.20
CA ALA A 57 8.21 -12.57 -4.93
C ALA A 57 7.84 -13.14 -3.56
N SER A 58 7.04 -12.40 -2.80
CA SER A 58 6.51 -12.83 -1.50
C SER A 58 5.31 -13.76 -1.65
N THR A 59 4.54 -13.58 -2.72
CA THR A 59 3.39 -14.41 -3.07
C THR A 59 3.29 -14.60 -4.57
N SER A 60 2.56 -15.62 -5.00
CA SER A 60 2.14 -15.78 -6.39
C SER A 60 0.72 -16.33 -6.44
N TRP A 61 -0.04 -15.96 -7.45
CA TRP A 61 -1.39 -16.47 -7.69
C TRP A 61 -1.56 -16.79 -9.17
N GLU A 62 -2.48 -17.70 -9.48
CA GLU A 62 -2.87 -17.96 -10.87
C GLU A 62 -3.69 -16.78 -11.40
N ASP A 63 -3.38 -16.36 -12.62
CA ASP A 63 -4.18 -15.37 -13.33
C ASP A 63 -5.55 -15.99 -13.64
N GLN A 64 -6.62 -15.34 -13.17
CA GLN A 64 -7.99 -15.80 -13.39
C GLN A 64 -8.42 -15.69 -14.86
N GLY A 65 -7.74 -14.88 -15.68
CA GLY A 65 -8.03 -14.72 -17.10
C GLY A 65 -7.37 -15.76 -17.99
N THR A 66 -6.20 -16.28 -17.59
CA THR A 66 -5.43 -17.24 -18.39
C THR A 66 -4.88 -18.34 -17.49
N LYS A 67 -5.45 -19.56 -17.55
CA LYS A 67 -5.07 -20.74 -16.73
C LYS A 67 -3.59 -21.18 -16.81
N LYS A 68 -2.73 -20.44 -17.51
CA LYS A 68 -1.30 -20.71 -17.69
C LYS A 68 -0.38 -19.57 -17.24
N MET A 69 -0.92 -18.41 -16.84
CA MET A 69 -0.13 -17.29 -16.36
C MET A 69 -0.17 -17.20 -14.84
N ARG A 70 0.99 -16.85 -14.26
CA ARG A 70 1.11 -16.57 -12.82
C ARG A 70 1.44 -15.10 -12.64
N ASP A 71 0.76 -14.53 -11.66
CA ASP A 71 1.05 -13.21 -11.14
C ASP A 71 1.86 -13.33 -9.85
N TYR A 72 2.56 -12.25 -9.51
CA TYR A 72 3.51 -12.23 -8.41
C TYR A 72 3.32 -10.98 -7.57
N GLY A 73 3.30 -11.15 -6.25
CA GLY A 73 3.24 -10.07 -5.27
C GLY A 73 4.59 -9.88 -4.59
N TYR A 74 5.06 -8.64 -4.54
CA TYR A 74 6.33 -8.27 -3.91
C TYR A 74 6.04 -7.37 -2.71
N ASN A 75 6.33 -7.84 -1.49
CA ASN A 75 6.25 -7.01 -0.29
C ASN A 75 7.47 -6.08 -0.24
N VAL A 76 7.26 -4.80 -0.48
CA VAL A 76 8.28 -3.77 -0.53
C VAL A 76 8.35 -3.05 0.81
N HIS A 77 9.53 -3.03 1.42
CA HIS A 77 9.85 -2.10 2.50
C HIS A 77 9.99 -0.71 1.91
N SER A 78 9.03 0.14 2.20
CA SER A 78 8.91 1.47 1.61
C SER A 78 8.92 2.54 2.69
N TYR A 79 9.31 3.75 2.30
CA TYR A 79 9.46 4.88 3.20
C TYR A 79 8.76 6.11 2.63
N PHE A 80 7.99 6.78 3.49
CA PHE A 80 7.48 8.10 3.20
C PHE A 80 8.64 9.10 3.11
N LEU A 81 8.38 10.26 2.51
CA LEU A 81 9.36 11.35 2.47
C LEU A 81 9.83 11.78 3.88
N LYS A 82 9.00 11.62 4.90
CA LYS A 82 9.35 11.87 6.32
C LYS A 82 10.18 10.76 6.97
N GLY A 83 10.46 9.66 6.25
CA GLY A 83 11.29 8.55 6.72
C GLY A 83 10.55 7.46 7.51
N HIS A 84 9.23 7.60 7.72
CA HIS A 84 8.40 6.54 8.30
C HIS A 84 8.33 5.36 7.33
N GLN A 85 8.41 4.14 7.87
CA GLN A 85 8.36 2.92 7.09
C GLN A 85 6.92 2.41 6.93
N ARG A 86 6.64 1.80 5.78
CA ARG A 86 5.47 0.98 5.52
C ARG A 86 5.82 -0.19 4.61
N ILE A 87 5.24 -1.36 4.85
CA ILE A 87 5.28 -2.48 3.91
C ILE A 87 4.08 -2.37 2.99
N ILE A 88 4.32 -2.40 1.68
CA ILE A 88 3.27 -2.38 0.65
C ILE A 88 3.51 -3.52 -0.32
N GLN A 89 2.44 -4.08 -0.90
CA GLN A 89 2.59 -5.12 -1.92
C GLN A 89 2.46 -4.51 -3.31
N ILE A 90 3.41 -4.86 -4.19
CA ILE A 90 3.39 -4.50 -5.61
C ILE A 90 3.12 -5.77 -6.43
N PRO A 91 2.10 -5.77 -7.30
CA PRO A 91 1.83 -6.86 -8.22
C PRO A 91 2.68 -6.76 -9.50
N SER A 92 2.95 -7.92 -10.08
CA SER A 92 3.55 -8.11 -11.41
C SER A 92 2.76 -9.18 -12.14
N PHE A 93 2.20 -8.80 -13.29
CA PHE A 93 1.26 -9.64 -14.01
C PHE A 93 1.95 -10.51 -15.07
N GLY A 94 1.62 -11.80 -15.11
CA GLY A 94 2.10 -12.77 -16.10
C GLY A 94 3.60 -13.09 -16.09
N ARG A 95 4.43 -12.35 -15.34
CA ARG A 95 5.87 -12.61 -15.21
C ARG A 95 6.44 -12.08 -13.91
N LYS A 96 7.53 -12.71 -13.47
CA LYS A 96 8.35 -12.17 -12.38
C LYS A 96 9.03 -10.88 -12.82
N LEU A 97 9.17 -10.00 -11.85
CA LEU A 97 9.91 -8.77 -11.92
C LEU A 97 11.45 -9.12 -11.94
N PRO A 98 12.28 -8.64 -12.90
CA PRO A 98 13.71 -8.98 -13.05
C PRO A 98 14.60 -8.92 -11.79
N ALA A 99 15.59 -9.81 -11.64
CA ALA A 99 16.40 -9.96 -10.41
C ALA A 99 17.45 -8.87 -10.13
N GLN A 100 17.20 -7.62 -10.49
CA GLN A 100 18.12 -6.49 -10.29
C GLN A 100 17.51 -5.45 -9.34
N PRO A 101 18.36 -4.66 -8.63
CA PRO A 101 17.88 -3.66 -7.70
C PRO A 101 16.98 -2.69 -8.44
N ARG A 102 15.72 -2.66 -8.02
CA ARG A 102 14.71 -1.78 -8.59
C ARG A 102 14.17 -0.94 -7.49
N PHE A 103 14.31 0.36 -7.69
CA PHE A 103 13.67 1.32 -6.82
C PHE A 103 12.29 1.61 -7.36
N VAL A 104 11.36 1.83 -6.46
CA VAL A 104 9.97 2.12 -6.79
C VAL A 104 9.54 3.39 -6.12
N LYS A 105 8.81 4.20 -6.88
CA LYS A 105 7.96 5.27 -6.37
C LYS A 105 6.53 4.78 -6.43
N VAL A 106 5.86 4.69 -5.29
CA VAL A 106 4.52 4.12 -5.18
C VAL A 106 3.56 5.16 -4.64
N THR A 107 2.45 5.37 -5.34
CA THR A 107 1.31 6.12 -4.80
C THR A 107 0.39 5.14 -4.09
N ILE A 108 0.12 5.36 -2.81
CA ILE A 108 -0.65 4.47 -1.97
C ILE A 108 -1.78 5.24 -1.29
N LYS A 109 -2.87 4.55 -0.95
CA LYS A 109 -3.88 5.00 0.01
C LYS A 109 -3.91 3.95 1.13
N GLY A 110 -3.25 4.23 2.26
CA GLY A 110 -3.07 3.23 3.31
C GLY A 110 -2.23 2.05 2.83
N GLN A 111 -2.81 0.84 2.84
CA GLN A 111 -2.26 -0.41 2.27
C GLN A 111 -2.57 -0.60 0.79
N ARG A 112 -3.51 0.16 0.22
CA ARG A 112 -3.85 0.05 -1.20
C ARG A 112 -2.78 0.72 -2.05
N MET A 113 -2.06 -0.07 -2.83
CA MET A 113 -1.27 0.43 -3.95
C MET A 113 -2.21 0.94 -5.04
N GLN A 114 -2.04 2.20 -5.45
CA GLN A 114 -2.83 2.80 -6.53
C GLN A 114 -2.08 2.76 -7.86
N ARG A 115 -0.78 3.08 -7.81
CA ARG A 115 0.14 2.96 -8.94
C ARG A 115 1.57 2.90 -8.44
N TYR A 116 2.46 2.31 -9.22
CA TYR A 116 3.89 2.37 -8.99
C TYR A 116 4.64 2.66 -10.28
N GLN A 117 5.84 3.22 -10.12
CA GLN A 117 6.79 3.45 -11.19
C GLN A 117 8.15 2.91 -10.76
N LEU A 118 8.80 2.16 -11.64
CA LEU A 118 10.21 1.81 -11.48
C LEU A 118 11.04 3.08 -11.71
N ILE A 119 11.93 3.38 -10.77
CA ILE A 119 12.77 4.58 -10.79
C ILE A 119 14.24 4.20 -10.61
N SER A 120 15.14 5.08 -11.03
CA SER A 120 16.56 4.96 -10.78
C SER A 120 16.93 5.41 -9.36
N ARG A 121 18.15 5.12 -8.91
CA ARG A 121 18.62 5.48 -7.56
C ARG A 121 18.65 6.99 -7.36
N GLU A 122 18.95 7.74 -8.41
CA GLU A 122 19.08 9.20 -8.42
C GLU A 122 17.72 9.87 -8.16
N GLN A 123 16.64 9.24 -8.61
CA GLN A 123 15.26 9.70 -8.42
C GLN A 123 14.73 9.46 -7.00
N ILE A 124 15.44 8.70 -6.17
CA ILE A 124 15.12 8.56 -4.75
C ILE A 124 15.49 9.87 -4.03
N PRO A 125 14.59 10.44 -3.21
CA PRO A 125 14.90 11.60 -2.38
C PRO A 125 16.19 11.37 -1.57
N ALA A 126 17.12 12.33 -1.60
CA ALA A 126 18.46 12.17 -1.02
C ALA A 126 18.45 11.63 0.42
N LYS A 127 17.55 12.16 1.27
CA LYS A 127 17.36 11.73 2.67
C LYS A 127 16.89 10.28 2.87
N LEU A 128 16.39 9.62 1.83
CA LEU A 128 15.96 8.22 1.88
C LEU A 128 16.97 7.26 1.24
N ARG A 129 17.97 7.76 0.51
CA ARG A 129 18.92 6.92 -0.25
C ARG A 129 19.70 5.95 0.64
N ALA A 130 20.09 6.37 1.84
CA ALA A 130 20.75 5.50 2.81
C ALA A 130 19.81 4.36 3.27
N LYS A 131 18.57 4.70 3.66
CA LYS A 131 17.58 3.74 4.16
C LYS A 131 17.08 2.71 3.13
N ILE A 132 17.09 3.08 1.84
CA ILE A 132 16.60 2.25 0.73
C ILE A 132 17.75 1.51 0.01
N GLY A 133 18.97 2.05 0.11
CA GLY A 133 20.14 1.58 -0.62
C GLY A 133 20.83 0.35 -0.01
N GLU A 134 20.67 0.13 1.29
CA GLU A 134 21.02 -1.12 1.97
C GLU A 134 20.18 -2.29 1.41
#